data_AF-A0A7R8HAT9-F1
#
_entry.id   AF-A0A7R8HAT9-F1
#
_cell.length_a   1.000
_cell.length_b   1.000
_cell.length_c   1.000
_cell.angle_alpha   90.00
_cell.angle_beta   90.00
_cell.angle_gamma   90.00
#
_symmetry.space_group_name_H-M   'P 1'
#
loop_
_entity.id
_entity.type
_entity.pdbx_description
1 polymer ?
#
loop_
_entity_poly.entity_id
_entity_poly.type
_entity_poly.pdbx_seq_one_letter_code
_entity_poly.pdbx_strand_id
1 'polypeptide(L)'
;MSSLLFIPKIHQKCYELTVQFLVRQATSMVKITDSAEVASFYLSQELHKFLHSHPKRIMDDLEKSFIKKLSNIHPKLYSYCEKIDLLNNLPIRVWISRAFAGVIHENVLVKVWDKVIGGSMKILVFVAISIMELCNSRLQQSADWREGLKIFDKLSEEDCSIIVQKAIDQWTKDGCQLFPCDHNRMNREDCTSIVPFNKTISKSTVPLQQLVKEIKFEN
;
A
#
# COMPACT_ATOMS: atom_id res chain seq x y z
N MET A 1 -21.90 -32.61 27.46
CA MET A 1 -21.54 -32.21 26.08
C MET A 1 -21.78 -30.71 25.90
N SER A 2 -20.73 -29.91 25.85
CA SER A 2 -20.75 -28.53 25.34
C SER A 2 -19.30 -28.07 25.19
N SER A 3 -18.68 -28.52 24.11
CA SER A 3 -17.37 -28.07 23.67
C SER A 3 -17.53 -26.70 23.02
N LEU A 4 -17.66 -25.65 23.83
CA LEU A 4 -17.68 -24.27 23.35
C LEU A 4 -16.24 -23.80 23.10
N LEU A 5 -15.87 -23.87 21.81
CA LEU A 5 -15.00 -22.94 21.08
C LEU A 5 -13.78 -22.40 21.84
N PHE A 6 -12.78 -23.27 22.01
CA PHE A 6 -11.39 -22.81 22.17
C PHE A 6 -10.91 -22.28 20.83
N ILE A 7 -11.25 -21.01 20.51
CA ILE A 7 -10.63 -20.31 19.40
C ILE A 7 -9.14 -20.21 19.74
N PRO A 8 -8.22 -20.79 18.95
CA PRO A 8 -6.79 -20.73 19.26
C PRO A 8 -6.35 -19.27 19.35
N LYS A 9 -5.58 -18.89 20.37
CA LYS A 9 -5.07 -17.52 20.60
C LYS A 9 -4.46 -16.85 19.34
N ILE A 10 -3.96 -17.66 18.40
CA ILE A 10 -3.44 -17.23 17.10
C ILE A 10 -4.55 -16.64 16.20
N HIS A 11 -5.72 -17.26 16.16
CA HIS A 11 -6.86 -16.81 15.35
C HIS A 11 -7.45 -15.50 15.87
N GLN A 12 -7.47 -15.30 17.19
CA GLN A 12 -7.90 -14.05 17.81
C GLN A 12 -6.94 -12.90 17.47
N LYS A 13 -5.63 -13.13 17.52
CA LYS A 13 -4.61 -12.12 17.19
C LYS A 13 -4.61 -11.74 15.69
N CYS A 14 -4.86 -12.69 14.80
CA CYS A 14 -5.01 -12.43 13.36
C CYS A 14 -6.27 -11.60 13.05
N TYR A 15 -7.38 -11.88 13.72
CA TYR A 15 -8.62 -11.10 13.59
C TYR A 15 -8.41 -9.66 14.07
N GLU A 16 -7.83 -9.50 15.25
CA GLU A 16 -7.53 -8.19 15.84
C GLU A 16 -6.62 -7.33 14.95
N LEU A 17 -5.56 -7.91 14.38
CA LEU A 17 -4.69 -7.20 13.43
C LEU A 17 -5.42 -6.78 12.15
N THR A 18 -6.29 -7.64 11.62
CA THR A 18 -7.06 -7.33 10.40
C THR A 18 -8.05 -6.19 10.64
N VAL A 19 -8.74 -6.21 11.78
CA VAL A 19 -9.62 -5.12 12.21
C VAL A 19 -8.83 -3.81 12.37
N GLN A 20 -7.66 -3.85 12.98
CA GLN A 20 -6.80 -2.66 13.13
C GLN A 20 -6.35 -2.07 11.78
N PHE A 21 -6.12 -2.91 10.76
CA PHE A 21 -5.81 -2.42 9.41
C PHE A 21 -6.98 -1.68 8.78
N LEU A 22 -8.19 -2.27 8.86
CA LEU A 22 -9.40 -1.62 8.36
C LEU A 22 -9.66 -0.29 9.08
N VAL A 23 -9.54 -0.25 10.41
CA VAL A 23 -9.72 0.98 11.19
C VAL A 23 -8.73 2.07 10.76
N ARG A 24 -7.46 1.73 10.51
CA ARG A 24 -6.47 2.69 10.01
C ARG A 24 -6.78 3.19 8.61
N GLN A 25 -7.17 2.29 7.69
CA GLN A 25 -7.59 2.67 6.35
C GLN A 25 -8.82 3.60 6.40
N ALA A 26 -9.84 3.25 7.19
CA ALA A 26 -11.04 4.05 7.36
C ALA A 26 -10.74 5.43 7.96
N THR A 27 -9.89 5.50 8.99
CA THR A 27 -9.46 6.76 9.60
C THR A 27 -8.79 7.68 8.58
N SER A 28 -7.89 7.14 7.75
CA SER A 28 -7.25 7.91 6.69
C SER A 28 -8.25 8.31 5.60
N MET A 29 -9.22 7.47 5.27
CA MET A 29 -10.25 7.77 4.25
C MET A 29 -11.21 8.90 4.69
N VAL A 30 -11.58 8.95 5.98
CA VAL A 30 -12.39 10.03 6.55
C VAL A 30 -11.69 11.38 6.41
N LYS A 31 -10.37 11.41 6.67
CA LYS A 31 -9.56 12.61 6.49
C LYS A 31 -9.45 13.03 5.02
N ILE A 32 -9.36 12.08 4.09
CA ILE A 32 -9.24 12.36 2.64
C ILE A 32 -10.55 12.89 2.05
N THR A 33 -11.69 12.39 2.53
CA THR A 33 -13.02 12.70 1.95
C THR A 33 -13.76 13.82 2.69
N ASP A 34 -13.06 14.60 3.52
CA ASP A 34 -13.62 15.69 4.32
C ASP A 34 -14.87 15.27 5.11
N SER A 35 -14.82 14.11 5.76
CA SER A 35 -15.92 13.57 6.59
C SER A 35 -17.19 13.14 5.83
N ALA A 36 -17.08 12.79 4.54
CA ALA A 36 -18.15 12.05 3.85
C ALA A 36 -18.21 10.61 4.39
N GLU A 37 -18.89 10.40 5.53
CA GLU A 37 -18.86 9.17 6.32
C GLU A 37 -19.28 7.93 5.51
N VAL A 38 -20.35 8.05 4.71
CA VAL A 38 -20.86 6.95 3.87
C VAL A 38 -19.82 6.58 2.80
N ALA A 39 -19.29 7.56 2.08
CA ALA A 39 -18.27 7.35 1.06
C ALA A 39 -16.99 6.74 1.66
N SER A 40 -16.54 7.27 2.80
CA SER A 40 -15.39 6.77 3.56
C SER A 40 -15.54 5.31 3.93
N PHE A 41 -16.73 4.93 4.39
CA PHE A 41 -17.02 3.55 4.77
C PHE A 41 -16.91 2.61 3.58
N TYR A 42 -17.60 2.90 2.47
CA TYR A 42 -17.56 2.04 1.29
C TYR A 42 -16.16 1.99 0.67
N LEU A 43 -15.48 3.13 0.52
CA LEU A 43 -14.13 3.18 -0.05
C LEU A 43 -13.12 2.43 0.81
N SER A 44 -13.16 2.58 2.14
CA SER A 44 -12.25 1.85 3.03
C SER A 44 -12.55 0.34 3.04
N GLN A 45 -13.82 -0.05 2.97
CA GLN A 45 -14.21 -1.46 2.85
C GLN A 45 -13.72 -2.05 1.52
N GLU A 46 -13.89 -1.37 0.40
CA GLU A 46 -13.45 -1.85 -0.92
C GLU A 46 -11.92 -1.90 -1.01
N LEU A 47 -11.21 -0.90 -0.49
CA LEU A 47 -9.75 -0.94 -0.40
C LEU A 47 -9.28 -2.14 0.44
N HIS A 48 -9.92 -2.38 1.59
CA HIS A 48 -9.58 -3.51 2.45
C HIS A 48 -9.84 -4.84 1.75
N LYS A 49 -11.02 -5.00 1.12
CA LYS A 49 -11.34 -6.19 0.33
C LYS A 49 -10.33 -6.38 -0.78
N PHE A 50 -9.98 -5.34 -1.53
CA PHE A 50 -8.99 -5.41 -2.59
C PHE A 50 -7.61 -5.85 -2.08
N LEU A 51 -7.11 -5.29 -0.96
CA LEU A 51 -5.82 -5.69 -0.41
C LEU A 51 -5.81 -7.13 0.12
N HIS A 52 -6.92 -7.58 0.69
CA HIS A 52 -7.03 -8.89 1.33
C HIS A 52 -7.67 -9.98 0.46
N SER A 53 -8.21 -9.66 -0.71
CA SER A 53 -8.70 -10.63 -1.70
C SER A 53 -7.56 -11.39 -2.37
N HIS A 54 -6.34 -10.86 -2.29
CA HIS A 54 -5.18 -11.46 -2.92
C HIS A 54 -4.63 -12.62 -2.09
N PRO A 55 -4.28 -13.76 -2.72
CA PRO A 55 -3.66 -14.88 -2.04
C PRO A 55 -2.32 -14.47 -1.40
N LYS A 56 -1.97 -15.15 -0.30
CA LYS A 56 -0.71 -14.91 0.44
C LYS A 56 0.52 -14.87 -0.48
N ARG A 57 0.52 -15.70 -1.53
CA ARG A 57 1.57 -15.73 -2.57
C ARG A 57 1.88 -14.36 -3.16
N ILE A 58 0.87 -13.53 -3.43
CA ILE A 58 1.09 -12.21 -4.02
C ILE A 58 1.79 -11.29 -3.01
N MET A 59 1.43 -11.36 -1.73
CA MET A 59 2.11 -10.61 -0.69
C MET A 59 3.58 -11.02 -0.57
N ASP A 60 3.85 -12.33 -0.64
CA ASP A 60 5.22 -12.85 -0.62
C ASP A 60 6.01 -12.42 -1.87
N ASP A 61 5.36 -12.38 -3.04
CA ASP A 61 5.97 -11.90 -4.29
C ASP A 61 6.26 -10.39 -4.24
N LEU A 62 5.40 -9.58 -3.62
CA LEU A 62 5.64 -8.14 -3.40
C LEU A 62 6.80 -7.91 -2.43
N GLU A 63 6.88 -8.67 -1.34
CA GLU A 63 7.99 -8.60 -0.39
C GLU A 63 9.32 -8.99 -1.04
N LYS A 64 9.35 -10.10 -1.80
CA LYS A 64 10.52 -10.49 -2.59
C LYS A 64 10.90 -9.43 -3.63
N SER A 65 9.91 -8.82 -4.28
CA SER A 65 10.13 -7.74 -5.25
C SER A 65 10.77 -6.52 -4.59
N PHE A 66 10.32 -6.16 -3.39
CA PHE A 66 10.92 -5.09 -2.59
C PHE A 66 12.39 -5.38 -2.29
N ILE A 67 12.69 -6.55 -1.72
CA ILE A 67 14.06 -6.96 -1.37
C ILE A 67 14.97 -6.92 -2.60
N LYS A 68 14.53 -7.51 -3.72
CA LYS A 68 15.26 -7.56 -4.98
C LYS A 68 15.51 -6.17 -5.59
N LYS A 69 14.50 -5.29 -5.57
CA LYS A 69 14.66 -3.92 -6.08
C LYS A 69 15.57 -3.11 -5.16
N LEU A 70 15.47 -3.26 -3.84
CA LEU A 70 16.35 -2.59 -2.89
C LEU A 70 17.81 -3.01 -3.06
N SER A 71 18.08 -4.32 -3.23
CA SER A 71 19.43 -4.83 -3.46
C SER A 71 20.04 -4.32 -4.77
N ASN A 72 19.21 -4.19 -5.82
CA ASN A 72 19.67 -3.75 -7.14
C ASN A 72 19.90 -2.24 -7.22
N ILE A 73 19.00 -1.43 -6.66
CA ILE A 73 19.07 0.03 -6.77
C ILE A 73 20.08 0.59 -5.74
N HIS A 74 20.07 0.06 -4.51
CA HIS A 74 20.92 0.56 -3.41
C HIS A 74 21.63 -0.59 -2.68
N PRO A 75 22.65 -1.22 -3.30
CA PRO A 75 23.37 -2.33 -2.67
C PRO A 75 24.04 -1.94 -1.35
N LYS A 76 24.52 -0.69 -1.22
CA LYS A 76 25.13 -0.19 0.02
C LYS A 76 24.12 -0.10 1.18
N LEU A 77 22.92 0.42 0.90
CA LEU A 77 21.85 0.49 1.90
C LEU A 77 21.36 -0.91 2.27
N TYR A 78 21.22 -1.80 1.27
CA TYR A 78 20.84 -3.19 1.49
C TYR A 78 21.83 -3.89 2.44
N SER A 79 23.13 -3.86 2.14
CA SER A 79 24.15 -4.49 2.99
C SER A 79 24.20 -3.90 4.39
N TYR A 80 23.94 -2.60 4.53
CA TYR A 80 23.86 -1.97 5.84
C TYR A 80 22.63 -2.45 6.62
N CYS A 81 21.45 -2.46 6.00
CA CYS A 81 20.22 -2.96 6.62
C CYS A 81 20.30 -4.43 7.01
N GLU A 82 21.04 -5.24 6.24
CA GLU A 82 21.32 -6.64 6.55
C GLU A 82 22.25 -6.76 7.77
N LYS A 83 23.30 -5.93 7.87
CA LYS A 83 24.21 -5.91 9.04
C LYS A 83 23.51 -5.59 10.36
N ILE A 84 22.56 -4.65 10.34
CA ILE A 84 21.81 -4.25 11.54
C ILE A 84 20.55 -5.13 11.78
N ASP A 85 20.35 -6.17 10.96
CA ASP A 85 19.17 -7.06 10.97
C ASP A 85 17.82 -6.32 10.77
N LEU A 86 17.85 -5.15 10.13
CA LEU A 86 16.63 -4.36 9.89
C LEU A 86 15.72 -5.01 8.86
N LEU A 87 16.27 -5.68 7.84
CA LEU A 87 15.46 -6.30 6.78
C LEU A 87 14.51 -7.38 7.31
N ASN A 88 14.95 -8.19 8.28
CA ASN A 88 14.14 -9.23 8.90
C ASN A 88 13.09 -8.67 9.87
N ASN A 89 13.34 -7.48 10.43
CA ASN A 89 12.44 -6.82 11.38
C ASN A 89 11.57 -5.74 10.72
N LEU A 90 11.70 -5.50 9.40
CA LEU A 90 10.96 -4.46 8.71
C LEU A 90 9.50 -4.88 8.52
N PRO A 91 8.52 -4.07 8.95
CA PRO A 91 7.11 -4.43 8.86
C PRO A 91 6.53 -4.23 7.45
N ILE A 92 7.24 -4.69 6.40
CA ILE A 92 6.85 -4.54 4.97
C ILE A 92 5.45 -5.10 4.74
N ARG A 93 5.20 -6.31 5.22
CA ARG A 93 3.89 -6.96 5.09
C ARG A 93 2.78 -6.13 5.72
N VAL A 94 3.06 -5.51 6.86
CA VAL A 94 2.10 -4.64 7.56
C VAL A 94 1.88 -3.36 6.76
N TRP A 95 2.92 -2.72 6.24
CA TRP A 95 2.83 -1.52 5.39
C TRP A 95 1.98 -1.76 4.14
N ILE A 96 2.21 -2.87 3.44
CA ILE A 96 1.42 -3.25 2.25
C ILE A 96 -0.02 -3.56 2.65
N SER A 97 -0.24 -4.34 3.72
CA SER A 97 -1.60 -4.73 4.16
C SER A 97 -2.45 -3.52 4.60
N ARG A 98 -1.82 -2.45 5.10
CA ARG A 98 -2.51 -1.19 5.42
C ARG A 98 -2.45 -0.15 4.31
N ALA A 99 -1.85 -0.47 3.16
CA ALA A 99 -1.52 0.46 2.09
C ALA A 99 -0.94 1.79 2.60
N PHE A 100 0.01 1.73 3.55
CA PHE A 100 0.64 2.87 4.22
C PHE A 100 -0.26 3.82 5.04
N ALA A 101 -1.50 3.43 5.33
CA ALA A 101 -2.38 4.19 6.23
C ALA A 101 -1.72 4.42 7.61
N GLY A 102 -1.56 5.68 8.01
CA GLY A 102 -0.89 6.06 9.26
C GLY A 102 0.64 5.96 9.26
N VAL A 103 1.25 5.67 8.10
CA VAL A 103 2.71 5.84 7.87
C VAL A 103 2.95 7.07 7.00
N ILE A 104 2.12 7.26 5.97
CA ILE A 104 2.17 8.40 5.06
C ILE A 104 1.02 9.35 5.39
N HIS A 105 1.29 10.65 5.30
CA HIS A 105 0.29 11.69 5.51
C HIS A 105 -0.88 11.57 4.52
N GLU A 106 -2.11 11.74 4.99
CA GLU A 106 -3.31 11.43 4.23
C GLU A 106 -3.45 12.25 2.94
N ASN A 107 -3.02 13.52 2.99
CA ASN A 107 -3.06 14.45 1.86
C ASN A 107 -2.32 13.94 0.61
N VAL A 108 -1.22 13.20 0.81
CA VAL A 108 -0.42 12.64 -0.29
C VAL A 108 -0.71 11.16 -0.51
N LEU A 109 -1.20 10.46 0.52
CA LEU A 109 -1.58 9.05 0.45
C LEU A 109 -2.67 8.79 -0.61
N VAL A 110 -3.59 9.74 -0.81
CA VAL A 110 -4.63 9.65 -1.84
C VAL A 110 -4.06 9.39 -3.25
N LYS A 111 -2.87 9.93 -3.56
CA LYS A 111 -2.22 9.73 -4.86
C LYS A 111 -1.71 8.30 -5.05
N VAL A 112 -1.27 7.66 -3.97
CA VAL A 112 -0.87 6.25 -3.97
C VAL A 112 -2.11 5.38 -4.12
N TRP A 113 -3.15 5.68 -3.35
CA TRP A 113 -4.41 4.92 -3.37
C TRP A 113 -5.12 4.99 -4.72
N ASP A 114 -5.01 6.10 -5.44
CA ASP A 114 -5.49 6.20 -6.83
C ASP A 114 -4.89 5.10 -7.72
N LYS A 115 -3.60 4.77 -7.55
CA LYS A 115 -2.92 3.71 -8.33
C LYS A 115 -3.24 2.31 -7.82
N VAL A 116 -3.45 2.15 -6.52
CA VAL A 116 -3.88 0.88 -5.92
C VAL A 116 -5.28 0.52 -6.39
N ILE A 117 -6.23 1.44 -6.33
CA ILE A 117 -7.62 1.25 -6.79
C ILE A 117 -7.66 1.06 -8.31
N GLY A 118 -6.78 1.74 -9.04
CA GLY A 118 -6.57 1.48 -10.47
C GLY A 118 -6.03 0.09 -10.80
N GLY A 119 -5.73 -0.75 -9.79
CA GLY A 119 -5.36 -2.16 -9.95
C GLY A 119 -3.86 -2.45 -9.78
N SER A 120 -3.03 -1.46 -9.48
CA SER A 120 -1.58 -1.64 -9.37
C SER A 120 -1.12 -1.72 -7.92
N MET A 121 -1.01 -2.92 -7.36
CA MET A 121 -0.39 -3.11 -6.04
C MET A 121 1.13 -2.91 -6.04
N LYS A 122 1.77 -2.97 -7.23
CA LYS A 122 3.21 -2.78 -7.37
C LYS A 122 3.67 -1.39 -6.91
N ILE A 123 2.80 -0.37 -6.98
CA ILE A 123 3.11 0.99 -6.47
C ILE A 123 3.53 0.96 -5.00
N LEU A 124 2.95 0.07 -4.18
CA LEU A 124 3.26 -0.05 -2.75
C LEU A 124 4.72 -0.46 -2.52
N VAL A 125 5.30 -1.23 -3.43
CA VAL A 125 6.73 -1.61 -3.40
C VAL A 125 7.61 -0.40 -3.69
N PHE A 126 7.25 0.43 -4.67
CA PHE A 126 8.00 1.67 -4.98
C PHE A 126 7.93 2.69 -3.85
N VAL A 127 6.78 2.79 -3.17
CA VAL A 127 6.63 3.62 -1.98
C VAL A 127 7.56 3.14 -0.87
N ALA A 128 7.60 1.83 -0.59
CA ALA A 128 8.52 1.27 0.39
C ALA A 128 9.99 1.56 0.05
N ILE A 129 10.39 1.40 -1.22
CA ILE A 129 11.76 1.70 -1.68
C ILE A 129 12.07 3.18 -1.48
N SER A 130 11.14 4.06 -1.86
CA SER A 130 11.32 5.51 -1.71
C SER A 130 11.45 5.95 -0.25
N ILE A 131 10.74 5.29 0.67
CA ILE A 131 10.92 5.50 2.13
C ILE A 131 12.33 5.12 2.56
N MET A 132 12.81 3.93 2.15
CA MET A 132 14.16 3.47 2.46
C MET A 132 15.23 4.41 1.90
N GLU A 133 15.04 4.90 0.69
CA GLU A 133 15.95 5.86 0.04
C GLU A 133 16.02 7.19 0.78
N LEU A 134 14.87 7.77 1.14
CA LEU A 134 14.82 9.03 1.88
C LEU A 134 15.42 8.89 3.28
N CYS A 135 15.21 7.73 3.91
CA CYS A 135 15.76 7.44 5.22
C CYS A 135 17.22 6.97 5.19
N ASN A 136 17.82 6.71 4.01
CA ASN A 136 19.13 6.08 3.88
C ASN A 136 20.23 6.76 4.71
N SER A 137 20.34 8.09 4.65
CA SER A 137 21.33 8.85 5.43
C SER A 137 21.13 8.69 6.94
N ARG A 138 19.87 8.71 7.40
CA ARG A 138 19.49 8.51 8.80
C ARG A 138 19.69 7.06 9.25
N LEU A 139 19.38 6.11 8.38
CA LEU A 139 19.54 4.68 8.63
C LEU A 139 21.03 4.34 8.80
N GLN A 140 21.92 4.85 7.95
CA GLN A 140 23.36 4.59 8.07
C GLN A 140 23.99 5.14 9.36
N GLN A 141 23.33 6.08 10.03
CA GLN A 141 23.76 6.63 11.32
C GLN A 141 23.17 5.88 12.52
N SER A 142 22.18 5.01 12.32
CA SER A 142 21.58 4.24 13.41
C SER A 142 22.54 3.17 13.93
N ALA A 143 22.42 2.77 15.19
CA ALA A 143 23.22 1.65 15.71
C ALA A 143 22.51 0.31 15.53
N ASP A 144 21.18 0.32 15.65
CA ASP A 144 20.34 -0.88 15.72
C ASP A 144 19.06 -0.77 14.86
N TRP A 145 18.49 -1.92 14.48
CA TRP A 145 17.21 -1.99 13.75
C TRP A 145 16.06 -1.27 14.47
N ARG A 146 16.06 -1.23 15.81
CA ARG A 146 15.04 -0.54 16.62
C ARG A 146 15.06 0.97 16.39
N GLU A 147 16.25 1.56 16.28
CA GLU A 147 16.40 2.96 15.93
C GLU A 147 16.02 3.22 14.47
N GLY A 148 16.39 2.28 13.59
CA GLY A 148 15.93 2.23 12.20
C GLY A 148 14.41 2.35 12.09
N LEU A 149 13.67 1.58 12.89
CA LEU A 149 12.20 1.64 12.89
C LEU A 149 11.64 2.99 13.35
N LYS A 150 12.25 3.61 14.36
CA LYS A 150 11.84 4.93 14.87
C LYS A 150 12.04 6.05 13.84
N ILE A 151 12.94 5.89 12.88
CA ILE A 151 13.14 6.88 11.80
C ILE A 151 11.89 6.96 10.92
N PHE A 152 11.23 5.83 10.65
CA PHE A 152 10.01 5.79 9.83
C PHE A 152 8.81 6.45 10.53
N ASP A 153 8.77 6.45 11.86
CA ASP A 153 7.72 7.12 12.63
C ASP A 153 7.89 8.66 12.65
N LYS A 154 9.07 9.18 12.27
CA LYS A 154 9.40 10.62 12.30
C LYS A 154 9.30 11.31 10.94
N LEU A 155 8.60 10.71 9.98
CA LEU A 155 8.42 11.30 8.65
C LEU A 155 7.50 12.54 8.72
N SER A 156 7.97 13.69 8.22
CA SER A 156 7.14 14.89 8.09
C SER A 156 6.22 14.80 6.87
N GLU A 157 5.29 15.76 6.73
CA GLU A 157 4.43 15.86 5.55
C GLU A 157 5.25 16.12 4.28
N GLU A 158 6.30 16.94 4.36
CA GLU A 158 7.20 17.21 3.24
C GLU A 158 7.96 15.96 2.79
N ASP A 159 8.49 15.18 3.75
CA ASP A 159 9.13 13.89 3.50
C ASP A 159 8.15 12.94 2.77
N CYS A 160 6.91 12.87 3.25
CA CYS A 160 5.85 12.04 2.64
C CYS A 160 5.55 12.46 1.20
N SER A 161 5.50 13.77 0.92
CA SER A 161 5.28 14.29 -0.43
C SER A 161 6.40 13.90 -1.39
N ILE A 162 7.65 14.01 -0.95
CA ILE A 162 8.84 13.61 -1.73
C ILE A 162 8.81 12.10 -2.01
N ILE A 163 8.51 11.29 -1.00
CA ILE A 163 8.39 9.82 -1.12
C ILE A 163 7.35 9.44 -2.17
N VAL A 164 6.13 10.00 -2.06
CA VAL A 164 5.02 9.63 -2.95
C VAL A 164 5.32 10.05 -4.39
N GLN A 165 5.83 11.26 -4.60
CA GLN A 165 6.15 11.74 -5.94
C GLN A 165 7.23 10.85 -6.58
N LYS A 166 8.31 10.57 -5.85
CA LYS A 166 9.40 9.72 -6.34
C LYS A 166 8.93 8.30 -6.64
N ALA A 167 8.08 7.73 -5.79
CA ALA A 167 7.52 6.40 -5.99
C ALA A 167 6.66 6.31 -7.24
N ILE A 168 5.82 7.33 -7.51
CA ILE A 168 5.02 7.41 -8.72
C ILE A 168 5.91 7.52 -9.96
N ASP A 169 6.96 8.34 -9.91
CA ASP A 169 7.91 8.50 -11.02
C ASP A 169 8.65 7.18 -11.32
N GLN A 170 9.12 6.48 -10.28
CA GLN A 170 9.78 5.18 -10.43
C GLN A 170 8.83 4.12 -10.98
N TRP A 171 7.59 4.06 -10.48
CA TRP A 171 6.56 3.16 -10.98
C TRP A 171 6.20 3.41 -12.45
N THR A 172 6.12 4.70 -12.83
CA THR A 172 5.85 5.13 -14.20
C THR A 172 6.99 4.74 -15.15
N LYS A 173 8.23 4.85 -14.69
CA LYS A 173 9.45 4.45 -15.44
C LYS A 173 9.59 2.92 -15.59
N ASP A 174 9.12 2.14 -14.62
CA ASP A 174 9.15 0.67 -14.65
C ASP A 174 8.12 0.08 -15.65
N GLY A 175 7.41 0.92 -16.42
CA GLY A 175 6.46 0.49 -17.45
C GLY A 175 5.13 -0.03 -16.90
N CYS A 176 4.90 0.08 -15.59
CA CYS A 176 3.68 -0.40 -14.91
C CYS A 176 2.50 0.59 -15.01
N GLN A 177 2.50 1.47 -16.03
CA GLN A 177 1.49 2.51 -16.19
C GLN A 177 0.10 1.90 -16.37
N LEU A 178 -0.86 2.39 -15.59
CA LEU A 178 -2.26 2.16 -15.88
C LEU A 178 -2.61 3.01 -17.10
N PHE A 179 -2.77 2.36 -18.26
CA PHE A 179 -3.30 3.05 -19.43
C PHE A 179 -4.72 3.51 -19.10
N PRO A 180 -5.07 4.80 -19.32
CA PRO A 180 -6.47 5.21 -19.39
C PRO A 180 -7.17 4.26 -20.37
N CYS A 181 -8.35 3.76 -20.02
CA CYS A 181 -9.05 2.75 -20.82
C CYS A 181 -9.24 3.23 -22.27
N ASP A 182 -8.34 2.86 -23.17
CA ASP A 182 -8.57 2.95 -24.61
C ASP A 182 -9.64 1.91 -24.95
N HIS A 183 -10.80 2.39 -25.39
CA HIS A 183 -11.98 1.57 -25.65
C HIS A 183 -11.82 0.62 -26.87
N ASN A 184 -10.60 0.37 -27.36
CA ASN A 184 -10.41 -0.17 -28.70
C ASN A 184 -9.15 -1.04 -28.94
N ARG A 185 -8.67 -1.82 -27.95
CA ARG A 185 -7.57 -2.75 -28.24
C ARG A 185 -7.51 -4.00 -27.36
N MET A 186 -8.46 -4.90 -27.57
CA MET A 186 -8.27 -6.32 -27.28
C MET A 186 -7.46 -6.90 -28.43
N ASN A 187 -6.16 -7.12 -28.22
CA ASN A 187 -5.27 -8.07 -28.91
C ASN A 187 -3.81 -7.61 -28.78
N ARG A 188 -3.16 -8.02 -27.69
CA ARG A 188 -1.73 -8.37 -27.68
C ARG A 188 -1.49 -9.29 -26.50
N GLU A 189 -1.39 -10.58 -26.83
CA GLU A 189 -0.84 -11.60 -25.97
C GLU A 189 0.66 -11.30 -25.79
N ASP A 190 1.02 -10.81 -24.60
CA ASP A 190 2.30 -11.06 -23.92
C ASP A 190 2.36 -10.18 -22.67
N CYS A 191 1.72 -10.66 -21.59
CA CYS A 191 1.94 -10.24 -20.21
C CYS A 191 1.38 -11.34 -19.29
N THR A 192 2.15 -12.40 -19.06
CA THR A 192 1.79 -13.46 -18.13
C THR A 192 1.65 -12.90 -16.71
N SER A 193 0.49 -13.21 -16.10
CA SER A 193 0.05 -12.92 -14.73
C SER A 193 -0.66 -11.59 -14.43
N ILE A 194 -1.55 -11.15 -15.33
CA ILE A 194 -2.76 -10.42 -14.91
C ILE A 194 -3.88 -11.46 -14.81
N VAL A 195 -4.31 -11.79 -13.58
CA VAL A 195 -5.54 -12.55 -13.39
C VAL A 195 -6.69 -11.62 -13.83
N PRO A 196 -7.53 -12.03 -14.80
CA PRO A 196 -8.58 -11.16 -15.31
C PRO A 196 -9.60 -10.89 -14.20
N PHE A 197 -9.69 -9.62 -13.80
CA PHE A 197 -10.82 -9.08 -13.06
C PHE A 197 -12.03 -9.13 -14.00
N ASN A 198 -12.78 -10.23 -13.99
CA ASN A 198 -13.97 -10.36 -14.81
C ASN A 198 -15.22 -10.55 -13.97
N LYS A 199 -16.09 -9.53 -14.10
CA LYS A 199 -17.53 -9.46 -13.82
C LYS A 199 -17.98 -9.71 -12.38
N THR A 200 -18.17 -8.62 -11.63
CA THR A 200 -19.47 -7.92 -11.51
C THR A 200 -19.27 -6.61 -10.77
N ILE A 201 -18.69 -5.60 -11.42
CA ILE A 201 -18.92 -4.21 -11.01
C ILE A 201 -19.35 -3.50 -12.28
N SER A 202 -20.65 -3.22 -12.34
CA SER A 202 -21.27 -2.38 -13.34
C SER A 202 -20.53 -1.03 -13.36
N LYS A 203 -19.81 -0.81 -14.45
CA LYS A 203 -19.50 0.46 -15.12
C LYS A 203 -19.59 1.72 -14.26
N SER A 204 -18.43 2.22 -13.82
CA SER A 204 -18.01 3.62 -14.03
C SER A 204 -16.63 3.81 -13.38
N THR A 205 -15.57 3.79 -14.19
CA THR A 205 -14.20 4.05 -13.72
C THR A 205 -14.04 5.56 -13.54
N VAL A 206 -14.30 6.05 -12.33
CA VAL A 206 -14.13 7.46 -11.98
C VAL A 206 -12.96 7.57 -10.98
N PRO A 207 -11.94 8.42 -11.24
CA PRO A 207 -10.85 8.66 -10.29
C PRO A 207 -11.38 9.06 -8.91
N LEU A 208 -10.70 8.68 -7.82
CA LEU A 208 -11.14 8.99 -6.44
C LEU A 208 -11.47 10.48 -6.26
N GLN A 209 -10.70 11.37 -6.89
CA GLN A 209 -10.93 12.82 -6.83
C GLN A 209 -12.23 13.29 -7.48
N GLN A 210 -12.81 12.50 -8.37
CA GLN A 210 -14.05 12.81 -9.06
C GLN A 210 -15.25 12.09 -8.43
N LEU A 211 -15.04 10.91 -7.86
CA LEU A 211 -16.02 10.22 -7.01
C LEU A 211 -16.32 11.04 -5.72
N VAL A 212 -15.31 11.67 -5.13
CA VAL A 212 -15.48 12.62 -4.00
C VAL A 212 -16.27 13.88 -4.40
N LYS A 213 -16.18 14.31 -5.67
CA LYS A 213 -16.95 15.47 -6.17
C LYS A 213 -18.39 15.10 -6.51
N GLU A 214 -18.65 13.89 -6.96
CA GLU A 214 -19.99 13.40 -7.32
C GLU A 214 -20.88 13.13 -6.09
N ILE A 215 -20.30 12.88 -4.91
CA ILE A 215 -21.06 12.61 -3.66
C ILE A 215 -21.55 13.91 -2.96
N LYS A 216 -21.25 15.11 -3.50
CA LYS A 216 -21.71 16.40 -2.95
C LYS A 216 -23.13 16.84 -3.36
N PHE A 217 -23.95 15.97 -3.94
CA PHE A 217 -25.36 16.28 -4.21
C PHE A 217 -26.29 15.28 -3.56
N GLU A 218 -26.87 15.67 -2.43
CA GLU A 218 -28.32 15.80 -2.20
C GLU A 218 -28.53 16.19 -0.72
N ASN A 219 -29.05 17.40 -0.52
CA ASN A 219 -29.63 17.86 0.75
C ASN A 219 -31.02 17.23 0.92
#